data_AF-A0A448KLH5-F1
#
_entry.id   AF-A0A448KLH5-F1
#
_cell.length_a   1.000
_cell.length_b   1.000
_cell.length_c   1.000
_cell.angle_alpha   90.00
_cell.angle_beta   90.00
_cell.angle_gamma   90.00
#
_symmetry.space_group_name_H-M   'P 1'
#
loop_
_entity.id
_entity.type
_entity.pdbx_description
1 polymer ?
#
loop_
_entity_poly.entity_id
_entity_poly.type
_entity_poly.pdbx_seq_one_letter_code
_entity_poly.pdbx_strand_id
1 'polypeptide(L)'
;MAKIKILAGTYAGNEYRYIKNKDRMMNVTKVIDKENFYLSNISSIEIANQDNCKKAGGTIAAAAIGGLLLGGVGAIVGGMAGGNQQISTIIITYENGSQSLAQIDGAMHTILQTMIFDKKAFMATHKKTKGKFLKYFLIFLIVVILLALITN
;
A
#
# COMPACT_ATOMS: atom_id res chain seq x y z
N MET A 1 -7.61 -12.50 0.33
CA MET A 1 -7.64 -11.04 0.63
C MET A 1 -6.19 -10.58 0.62
N ALA A 2 -5.86 -9.54 -0.17
CA ALA A 2 -4.48 -9.07 -0.32
C ALA A 2 -3.93 -8.49 1.00
N LYS A 3 -2.78 -9.00 1.42
CA LYS A 3 -2.08 -8.63 2.67
C LYS A 3 -0.62 -8.36 2.38
N ILE A 4 -0.04 -7.49 3.20
CA ILE A 4 1.38 -7.18 3.25
C ILE A 4 1.85 -7.19 4.70
N LYS A 5 2.99 -7.83 4.96
CA LYS A 5 3.65 -7.89 6.26
C LYS A 5 5.01 -7.23 6.15
N ILE A 6 5.26 -6.18 6.92
CA ILE A 6 6.54 -5.48 6.92
C ILE A 6 7.47 -6.17 7.91
N LEU A 7 8.57 -6.72 7.41
CA LEU A 7 9.55 -7.47 8.18
C LEU A 7 10.63 -6.55 8.77
N ALA A 8 11.05 -5.54 8.01
CA ALA A 8 12.09 -4.60 8.42
C ALA A 8 11.91 -3.23 7.73
N GLY A 9 12.49 -2.18 8.30
CA GLY A 9 12.45 -0.81 7.77
C GLY A 9 11.49 0.12 8.50
N THR A 10 11.08 1.20 7.82
CA THR A 10 10.32 2.32 8.42
C THR A 10 9.00 1.90 9.06
N TYR A 11 8.35 0.83 8.57
CA TYR A 11 7.07 0.35 9.08
C TYR A 11 7.17 -1.07 9.68
N ALA A 12 8.35 -1.47 10.16
CA ALA A 12 8.62 -2.83 10.63
C ALA A 12 7.63 -3.32 11.70
N GLY A 13 7.26 -4.60 11.65
CA GLY A 13 6.37 -5.24 12.61
C GLY A 13 4.87 -5.02 12.34
N ASN A 14 4.52 -4.19 11.36
CA ASN A 14 3.14 -3.95 10.96
C ASN A 14 2.70 -4.87 9.81
N GLU A 15 1.45 -5.32 9.89
CA GLU A 15 0.74 -6.03 8.83
C GLU A 15 -0.39 -5.14 8.34
N TYR A 16 -0.50 -4.99 7.03
CA TYR A 16 -1.54 -4.20 6.39
C TYR A 16 -2.38 -5.06 5.44
N ARG A 17 -3.67 -4.76 5.39
CA ARG A 17 -4.62 -5.36 4.46
C ARG A 17 -5.08 -4.31 3.46
N TYR A 18 -5.10 -4.69 2.19
CA TYR A 18 -5.64 -3.84 1.14
C TYR A 18 -7.15 -3.63 1.34
N ILE A 19 -7.60 -2.38 1.25
CA ILE A 19 -9.02 -2.04 1.17
C ILE A 19 -9.30 -1.54 -0.24
N LYS A 20 -10.18 -2.24 -0.96
CA LYS A 20 -10.61 -1.85 -2.31
C LYS A 20 -11.09 -0.39 -2.31
N ASN A 21 -10.66 0.37 -3.31
CA ASN A 21 -11.01 1.78 -3.52
C ASN A 21 -10.54 2.76 -2.42
N LYS A 22 -9.57 2.38 -1.59
CA LYS A 22 -8.94 3.29 -0.62
C LYS A 22 -7.43 3.26 -0.78
N ASP A 23 -6.84 4.45 -0.78
CA ASP A 23 -5.38 4.63 -0.79
C ASP A 23 -4.75 4.20 0.55
N ARG A 24 -5.48 4.35 1.66
CA ARG A 24 -5.05 3.90 2.99
C ARG A 24 -5.28 2.39 3.14
N MET A 25 -4.23 1.68 3.54
CA MET A 25 -4.32 0.29 3.95
C MET A 25 -4.75 0.14 5.41
N MET A 26 -5.44 -0.95 5.73
CA MET A 26 -5.88 -1.25 7.08
C MET A 26 -4.77 -1.96 7.84
N ASN A 27 -4.22 -1.34 8.88
CA ASN A 27 -3.35 -2.05 9.81
C ASN A 27 -4.17 -3.16 10.50
N VAL A 28 -3.67 -4.39 10.44
CA VAL A 28 -4.29 -5.58 11.04
C VAL A 28 -3.50 -6.11 12.23
N THR A 29 -2.39 -5.46 12.60
CA THR A 29 -1.62 -5.77 13.79
C THR A 29 -2.33 -5.25 15.04
N LYS A 30 -2.27 -5.98 16.16
CA LYS A 30 -2.77 -5.57 17.48
C LYS A 30 -1.87 -4.55 18.19
N VAL A 31 -1.10 -3.74 17.45
CA VAL A 31 -0.25 -2.69 18.04
C VAL A 31 -1.09 -1.42 18.19
N ILE A 32 -1.00 -0.80 19.35
CA ILE A 32 -1.84 0.34 19.78
C ILE A 32 -1.57 1.58 18.92
N ASP A 33 -0.37 1.69 18.35
CA ASP A 33 0.01 2.78 17.47
C ASP A 33 -0.35 2.44 16.00
N LYS A 34 -1.51 2.95 15.57
CA LYS A 34 -2.05 2.70 14.23
C LYS A 34 -1.35 3.60 13.22
N GLU A 35 -0.12 3.27 12.84
CA GLU A 35 0.53 3.97 11.74
C GLU A 35 -0.27 3.82 10.44
N ASN A 36 -0.45 4.95 9.77
CA ASN A 36 -1.19 5.00 8.52
C ASN A 36 -0.24 4.67 7.36
N PHE A 37 -0.49 3.55 6.71
CA PHE A 37 0.21 3.17 5.51
C PHE A 37 -0.61 3.51 4.27
N TYR A 38 -0.05 4.36 3.41
CA TYR A 38 -0.66 4.79 2.17
C TYR A 38 0.03 4.12 1.00
N LEU A 39 -0.76 3.59 0.08
CA LEU A 39 -0.29 3.02 -1.16
C LEU A 39 0.45 4.08 -2.00
N SER A 40 -0.06 5.31 -2.02
CA SER A 40 0.54 6.46 -2.71
C SER A 40 1.97 6.81 -2.26
N ASN A 41 2.36 6.45 -1.03
CA ASN A 41 3.72 6.67 -0.53
C ASN A 41 4.76 5.73 -1.14
N ILE A 42 4.32 4.70 -1.88
CA ILE A 42 5.22 3.74 -2.53
C ILE A 42 5.75 4.35 -3.83
N SER A 43 7.07 4.47 -3.91
CA SER A 43 7.79 4.93 -5.10
C SER A 43 8.06 3.76 -6.04
N SER A 44 8.65 2.69 -5.53
CA SER A 44 8.94 1.47 -6.30
C SER A 44 8.84 0.20 -5.44
N ILE A 45 8.64 -0.94 -6.11
CA ILE A 45 8.77 -2.26 -5.52
C ILE A 45 9.78 -3.06 -6.33
N GLU A 46 10.61 -3.82 -5.64
CA GLU A 46 11.55 -4.74 -6.27
C GLU A 46 11.46 -6.10 -5.58
N ILE A 47 11.57 -7.18 -6.36
CA ILE A 47 11.67 -8.52 -5.79
C ILE A 47 13.04 -8.61 -5.11
N ALA A 48 13.04 -9.05 -3.85
CA ALA A 48 14.25 -9.12 -3.04
C ALA A 48 15.15 -10.28 -3.49
N ASN A 49 15.88 -10.16 -4.59
CA ASN A 49 16.88 -11.17 -5.00
C ASN A 49 18.30 -10.71 -4.60
N GLN A 50 19.29 -11.59 -4.74
CA GLN A 50 20.67 -11.27 -4.35
C GLN A 50 21.23 -10.05 -5.11
N ASP A 51 20.85 -9.86 -6.38
CA ASP A 51 21.36 -8.80 -7.24
C ASP A 51 20.74 -7.42 -6.95
N ASN A 52 19.42 -7.36 -6.78
CA ASN A 52 18.67 -6.18 -6.41
C ASN A 52 18.96 -5.78 -4.96
N CYS A 53 19.09 -6.74 -4.04
CA CYS A 53 19.51 -6.40 -2.68
C CYS A 53 20.92 -5.79 -2.68
N LYS A 54 21.86 -6.33 -3.48
CA LYS A 54 23.20 -5.71 -3.63
C LYS A 54 23.11 -4.27 -4.14
N LYS A 55 22.21 -3.99 -5.09
CA LYS A 55 21.97 -2.64 -5.61
C LYS A 55 21.28 -1.72 -4.61
N ALA A 56 20.34 -2.24 -3.83
CA ALA A 56 19.58 -1.46 -2.85
C ALA A 56 20.48 -0.93 -1.71
N GLY A 57 21.56 -1.64 -1.38
CA GLY A 57 22.59 -1.18 -0.43
C GLY A 57 22.08 -1.06 1.01
N GLY A 58 22.99 -1.16 1.99
CA GLY A 58 22.66 -0.91 3.40
C GLY A 58 22.02 -2.07 4.18
N THR A 59 21.63 -1.79 5.43
CA THR A 59 21.26 -2.80 6.43
C THR A 59 20.01 -3.60 6.05
N ILE A 60 19.06 -2.99 5.33
CA ILE A 60 17.83 -3.68 4.88
C ILE A 60 18.15 -4.65 3.74
N ALA A 61 19.02 -4.27 2.80
CA ALA A 61 19.52 -5.15 1.77
C ALA A 61 20.31 -6.33 2.35
N ALA A 62 21.18 -6.07 3.33
CA ALA A 62 21.93 -7.11 4.03
C ALA A 62 21.01 -8.05 4.82
N ALA A 63 19.98 -7.51 5.48
CA ALA A 63 18.95 -8.29 6.17
C ALA A 63 18.05 -9.07 5.20
N ALA A 64 17.78 -8.53 4.01
CA ALA A 64 17.07 -9.23 2.95
C ALA A 64 17.91 -10.40 2.43
N ILE A 65 19.17 -10.17 2.03
CA ILE A 65 20.10 -11.23 1.59
C ILE A 65 20.30 -12.28 2.68
N GLY A 66 20.54 -11.84 3.92
CA GLY A 66 20.70 -12.72 5.07
C GLY A 66 19.42 -13.49 5.38
N GLY A 67 18.25 -12.85 5.34
CA GLY A 67 16.95 -13.49 5.57
C GLY A 67 16.50 -14.42 4.44
N LEU A 68 16.94 -14.15 3.22
CA LEU A 68 16.78 -15.02 2.05
C LEU A 68 17.65 -16.28 2.19
N LEU A 69 18.92 -16.10 2.58
CA LEU A 69 19.90 -17.19 2.66
C LEU A 69 19.79 -18.03 3.95
N LEU A 70 19.40 -17.44 5.08
CA LEU A 70 19.45 -18.09 6.40
C LEU A 70 18.15 -18.74 6.85
N GLY A 71 17.09 -18.70 6.03
CA GLY A 71 15.90 -19.55 6.22
C GLY A 71 15.00 -19.13 7.39
N GLY A 72 13.78 -18.74 7.04
CA GLY A 72 12.69 -18.53 8.01
C GLY A 72 11.55 -17.70 7.41
N VAL A 73 11.88 -16.72 6.56
CA VAL A 73 10.92 -15.79 5.93
C VAL A 73 11.30 -15.46 4.47
N GLY A 74 12.34 -16.12 3.93
CA GLY A 74 13.03 -15.69 2.70
C GLY A 74 13.33 -16.80 1.69
N ALA A 75 12.52 -17.85 1.59
CA ALA A 75 12.50 -18.55 0.31
C ALA A 75 11.80 -17.62 -0.69
N ILE A 76 12.54 -16.96 -1.60
CA ILE A 76 11.92 -16.61 -2.88
C ILE A 76 11.56 -17.93 -3.52
N VAL A 77 10.29 -18.30 -3.35
CA VAL A 77 9.72 -19.38 -4.12
C VAL A 77 9.36 -18.78 -5.47
N GLY A 78 10.39 -18.62 -6.30
CA GLY A 78 10.24 -18.48 -7.73
C GLY A 78 9.67 -19.79 -8.26
N GLY A 79 8.35 -19.92 -8.19
CA GLY A 79 7.62 -21.10 -8.64
C GLY A 79 7.48 -22.18 -7.56
N MET A 80 6.23 -22.54 -7.26
CA MET A 80 5.83 -23.76 -6.55
C MET A 80 6.21 -23.86 -5.06
N ALA A 81 5.49 -23.15 -4.20
CA ALA A 81 5.21 -23.67 -2.86
C ALA A 81 3.92 -24.48 -3.01
N GLY A 82 3.97 -25.79 -2.77
CA GLY A 82 2.84 -26.71 -2.86
C GLY A 82 1.78 -26.44 -1.78
N GLY A 83 1.14 -25.28 -1.84
CA GLY A 83 0.10 -24.81 -0.96
C GLY A 83 -0.47 -23.51 -1.51
N ASN A 84 -1.78 -23.30 -1.37
CA ASN A 84 -2.63 -22.29 -2.01
C ASN A 84 -2.25 -20.79 -1.79
N GLN A 85 -1.07 -20.46 -1.24
CA GLN A 85 -0.66 -19.09 -0.93
C GLN A 85 0.75 -18.82 -1.48
N GLN A 86 0.81 -18.11 -2.61
CA GLN A 86 2.05 -17.59 -3.16
C GLN A 86 2.50 -16.40 -2.31
N ILE A 87 3.58 -16.56 -1.55
CA ILE A 87 4.15 -15.49 -0.71
C ILE A 87 5.48 -15.06 -1.33
N SER A 88 5.60 -13.77 -1.63
CA SER A 88 6.80 -13.17 -2.22
C SER A 88 7.39 -12.11 -1.28
N THR A 89 8.72 -12.08 -1.19
CA THR A 89 9.44 -11.05 -0.43
C THR A 89 9.90 -9.95 -1.38
N ILE A 90 9.50 -8.72 -1.08
CA ILE A 90 9.82 -7.52 -1.87
C ILE A 90 10.49 -6.45 -1.01
N ILE A 91 11.30 -5.63 -1.66
CA ILE A 91 11.82 -4.37 -1.14
C ILE A 91 10.88 -3.28 -1.64
N ILE A 92 10.37 -2.48 -0.71
CA ILE A 92 9.55 -1.30 -1.01
C ILE A 92 10.41 -0.08 -0.80
N THR A 93 10.52 0.76 -1.82
CA THR A 93 11.10 2.10 -1.70
C THR A 93 9.98 3.12 -1.63
N TYR A 94 10.01 3.98 -0.62
CA TYR A 94 9.02 5.02 -0.43
C TYR A 94 9.45 6.34 -1.08
N GLU A 95 8.50 7.24 -1.28
CA GLU A 95 8.75 8.60 -1.83
C GLU A 95 9.75 9.42 -1.00
N ASN A 96 9.84 9.16 0.31
CA ASN A 96 10.82 9.80 1.20
C ASN A 96 12.25 9.23 1.07
N GLY A 97 12.47 8.24 0.19
CA GLY A 97 13.74 7.55 -0.01
C GLY A 97 14.04 6.45 1.01
N SER A 98 13.20 6.24 2.03
CA SER A 98 13.39 5.12 2.94
C SER A 98 12.91 3.81 2.32
N GLN A 99 13.42 2.70 2.84
CA GLN A 99 13.13 1.36 2.33
C GLN A 99 12.54 0.47 3.43
N SER A 100 11.75 -0.51 3.02
CA SER A 100 11.27 -1.58 3.88
C SER A 100 11.33 -2.92 3.17
N LEU A 101 11.59 -3.97 3.94
CA LEU A 101 11.44 -5.35 3.48
C LEU A 101 10.06 -5.85 3.87
N ALA A 102 9.30 -6.36 2.90
CA ALA A 102 7.94 -6.81 3.13
C ALA A 102 7.64 -8.16 2.46
N GLN A 103 6.84 -8.98 3.11
CA GLN A 103 6.21 -10.16 2.53
C GLN A 103 4.81 -9.84 2.04
N ILE A 104 4.50 -10.27 0.84
CA ILE A 104 3.20 -10.03 0.19
C ILE A 104 2.63 -11.34 -0.35
N ASP A 105 1.30 -11.45 -0.34
CA ASP A 105 0.55 -12.49 -1.05
C ASP A 105 0.50 -12.19 -2.56
N GLY A 106 0.34 -13.20 -3.40
CA GLY A 106 0.24 -13.08 -4.86
C GLY A 106 -0.82 -12.08 -5.30
N ALA A 107 -1.97 -12.01 -4.60
CA ALA A 107 -2.99 -11.00 -4.88
C ALA A 107 -2.51 -9.56 -4.61
N MET A 108 -1.65 -9.36 -3.60
CA MET A 108 -1.08 -8.05 -3.29
C MET A 108 0.02 -7.67 -4.28
N HIS A 109 0.77 -8.64 -4.77
CA HIS A 109 1.80 -8.42 -5.80
C HIS A 109 1.19 -7.83 -7.07
N THR A 110 0.10 -8.41 -7.58
CA THR A 110 -0.60 -7.87 -8.76
C THR A 110 -1.10 -6.45 -8.52
N ILE A 111 -1.69 -6.17 -7.35
CA ILE A 111 -2.20 -4.83 -7.01
C ILE A 111 -1.08 -3.79 -7.00
N LEU A 112 0.06 -4.09 -6.38
CA LEU A 112 1.20 -3.18 -6.32
C LEU A 112 1.82 -2.96 -7.71
N GLN A 113 1.94 -4.02 -8.52
CA GLN A 113 2.43 -3.90 -9.89
C GLN A 113 1.52 -3.01 -10.75
N THR A 114 0.21 -3.24 -10.70
CA THR A 114 -0.77 -2.39 -11.41
C THR A 114 -0.69 -0.94 -10.94
N MET A 115 -0.56 -0.73 -9.62
CA MET A 115 -0.45 0.61 -9.07
C MET A 115 0.80 1.36 -9.53
N ILE A 116 1.96 0.70 -9.56
CA ILE A 116 3.23 1.35 -9.93
C ILE A 116 3.26 1.62 -11.42
N PHE A 117 2.78 0.67 -12.22
CA PHE A 117 2.71 0.81 -13.67
C PHE A 117 1.74 1.93 -14.08
N ASP A 118 0.59 2.00 -13.42
CA ASP A 118 -0.45 2.99 -13.71
C ASP A 118 -0.70 3.95 -12.53
N LYS A 119 0.39 4.48 -11.98
CA LYS A 119 0.34 5.39 -10.82
C LYS A 119 -0.54 6.60 -11.11
N LYS A 120 -0.51 7.11 -12.35
CA LYS A 120 -1.34 8.24 -12.79
C LYS A 120 -2.83 7.91 -12.80
N ALA A 121 -3.28 6.78 -13.39
CA ALA A 121 -4.70 6.45 -13.36
C ALA A 121 -5.16 5.96 -11.97
N PHE A 122 -4.31 5.29 -11.21
CA PHE A 122 -4.62 4.91 -9.83
C PHE A 122 -4.85 6.16 -8.95
N MET A 123 -3.96 7.14 -9.02
CA MET A 123 -4.13 8.41 -8.29
C MET A 123 -5.33 9.22 -8.80
N ALA A 124 -5.63 9.20 -10.10
CA ALA A 124 -6.80 9.89 -10.67
C ALA A 124 -8.13 9.26 -10.22
N THR A 125 -8.19 7.93 -10.12
CA THR A 125 -9.39 7.18 -9.71
C THR A 125 -9.65 7.28 -8.20
N HIS A 126 -8.60 7.53 -7.40
CA HIS A 126 -8.68 7.59 -5.94
C HIS A 126 -8.60 9.00 -5.33
N LYS A 127 -8.52 10.04 -6.17
CA LYS A 127 -8.69 11.43 -5.73
C LYS A 127 -10.14 11.62 -5.26
N LYS A 128 -10.32 11.75 -3.95
CA LYS A 128 -11.61 12.10 -3.31
C LYS A 128 -12.20 13.35 -3.96
N THR A 129 -13.22 13.16 -4.80
CA THR A 129 -14.08 14.25 -5.29
C THR A 129 -15.01 14.68 -4.15
N LYS A 130 -14.45 15.32 -3.11
CA LYS A 130 -15.21 15.79 -1.93
C LYS A 130 -15.79 17.20 -2.09
N GLY A 131 -15.70 17.82 -3.28
CA GLY A 131 -15.94 19.26 -3.44
C GLY A 131 -17.23 19.69 -4.14
N LYS A 132 -17.91 18.82 -4.91
CA LYS A 132 -19.04 19.26 -5.76
C LYS A 132 -20.40 19.14 -5.08
N PHE A 133 -20.66 18.06 -4.34
CA PHE A 133 -21.99 17.81 -3.75
C PHE A 133 -22.41 18.86 -2.70
N LEU A 134 -21.47 19.32 -1.87
CA LEU A 134 -21.74 20.32 -0.84
C LEU A 134 -22.13 21.69 -1.43
N LYS A 135 -21.57 22.08 -2.58
CA LYS A 135 -21.90 23.35 -3.25
C LYS A 135 -23.32 23.37 -3.80
N TYR A 136 -23.75 22.29 -4.47
CA TYR A 136 -25.12 22.20 -5.00
C TYR A 136 -26.16 22.08 -3.88
N PHE A 137 -25.84 21.37 -2.80
CA PHE A 137 -26.71 21.30 -1.62
C PHE A 137 -26.92 22.67 -0.97
N LEU A 138 -25.86 23.49 -0.85
CA LEU A 138 -25.98 24.86 -0.32
C LEU A 138 -26.84 25.76 -1.21
N ILE A 139 -26.65 25.69 -2.53
CA ILE A 139 -27.45 26.45 -3.50
C ILE A 139 -28.92 26.04 -3.41
N PHE A 140 -29.21 24.73 -3.34
CA PHE A 140 -30.56 24.22 -3.20
C PHE A 140 -31.24 24.72 -1.90
N LEU A 141 -30.52 24.70 -0.77
CA LEU A 141 -31.04 25.20 0.51
C LEU A 141 -31.38 26.70 0.43
N ILE A 142 -30.53 27.51 -0.21
CA ILE A 142 -30.76 28.95 -0.40
C ILE A 142 -32.00 29.20 -1.27
N VAL A 143 -32.19 28.44 -2.35
CA VAL A 143 -33.36 28.57 -3.25
C VAL A 143 -34.66 28.21 -2.52
N VAL A 144 -34.66 27.15 -1.71
CA VAL A 144 -35.84 26.75 -0.91
C VAL A 144 -36.22 27.83 0.11
N ILE A 145 -35.23 28.43 0.77
CA ILE A 145 -35.47 29.53 1.73
C ILE A 145 -36.06 30.76 1.02
N LEU A 146 -35.55 31.13 -0.16
CA LEU A 146 -36.09 32.24 -0.95
C LEU A 146 -37.55 32.01 -1.40
N LEU A 147 -37.89 30.79 -1.83
CA LEU A 147 -39.26 30.41 -2.18
C LEU A 147 -40.20 30.49 -0.98
N ALA A 148 -39.76 30.01 0.19
CA ALA A 148 -40.55 30.09 1.42
C ALA A 148 -40.83 31.55 1.85
N LEU A 149 -39.91 32.48 1.58
CA LEU A 149 -40.08 33.91 1.88
C LEU A 149 -41.03 34.63 0.91
N ILE A 150 -41.22 34.13 -0.31
CA ILE A 150 -42.14 34.73 -1.31
C ILE A 150 -43.59 34.25 -1.07
N THR A 151 -43.77 33.11 -0.39
CA THR A 151 -45.08 32.45 -0.25
C THR A 151 -45.78 32.78 1.08
N ASN A 152 -45.16 33.61 1.92
CA ASN A 152 -45.63 34.02 3.25
C ASN A 152 -45.79 35.54 3.29
#